data_AF-A0A3A9VUT5-F1
#
_entry.id   AF-A0A3A9VUT5-F1
#
_cell.length_a   1.000
_cell.length_b   1.000
_cell.length_c   1.000
_cell.angle_alpha   90.00
_cell.angle_beta   90.00
_cell.angle_gamma   90.00
#
_symmetry.space_group_name_H-M   'P 1'
#
loop_
_entity.id
_entity.type
_entity.pdbx_description
1 polymer ?
#
loop_
_entity_poly.entity_id
_entity_poly.type
_entity_poly.pdbx_seq_one_letter_code
_entity_poly.pdbx_strand_id
1 'polypeptide(L)'
;MTTGPGFLLSLLAGVLAANATPHFIRGITKKRFPTPFGDGPLINLVAGWAMYVAASTGVLAMGVFHATTGAFGKGRPPAQGGT
;
A
#
# COMPACT_ATOMS: atom_id res chain seq x y z
N MET A 1 -6.09 -16.53 8.80
CA MET A 1 -5.77 -15.15 8.36
C MET A 1 -6.76 -14.81 7.25
N THR A 2 -7.41 -13.64 7.30
CA THR A 2 -8.44 -13.26 6.32
C THR A 2 -7.83 -12.58 5.10
N THR A 3 -8.04 -13.15 3.92
CA THR A 3 -7.58 -12.63 2.61
C THR A 3 -8.47 -11.48 2.11
N GLY A 4 -8.76 -10.51 2.99
CA GLY A 4 -9.66 -9.39 2.69
C GLY A 4 -8.97 -8.24 1.92
N PRO A 5 -9.73 -7.24 1.45
CA PRO A 5 -9.19 -6.10 0.68
C PRO A 5 -8.04 -5.38 1.38
N GLY A 6 -8.09 -5.24 2.71
CA GLY A 6 -7.02 -4.62 3.50
C GLY A 6 -5.67 -5.35 3.41
N PHE A 7 -5.66 -6.68 3.33
CA PHE A 7 -4.41 -7.44 3.12
C PHE A 7 -3.78 -7.09 1.77
N LEU A 8 -4.60 -7.00 0.72
CA LEU A 8 -4.13 -6.61 -0.62
C LEU A 8 -3.63 -5.17 -0.66
N LEU A 9 -4.32 -4.23 0.01
CA LEU A 9 -3.87 -2.82 0.12
C LEU A 9 -2.51 -2.71 0.83
N SER A 10 -2.32 -3.39 1.97
CA SER A 10 -1.02 -3.42 2.66
C SER A 10 0.07 -4.07 1.82
N LEU A 11 -0.22 -5.17 1.13
CA LEU A 11 0.74 -5.87 0.28
C LEU A 11 1.20 -4.97 -0.88
N LEU A 12 0.25 -4.36 -1.60
CA LEU A 12 0.54 -3.44 -2.69
C LEU A 12 1.31 -2.21 -2.21
N ALA A 13 0.87 -1.57 -1.12
CA ALA A 13 1.56 -0.40 -0.58
C ALA A 13 3.01 -0.72 -0.14
N GLY A 14 3.24 -1.89 0.47
CA GLY A 14 4.58 -2.38 0.81
C GLY A 14 5.46 -2.61 -0.42
N VAL A 15 4.94 -3.27 -1.45
CA VAL A 15 5.66 -3.49 -2.72
C VAL A 15 5.98 -2.18 -3.42
N LEU A 16 5.04 -1.22 -3.47
CA LEU A 16 5.29 0.09 -4.07
C LEU A 16 6.32 0.90 -3.28
N ALA A 17 6.26 0.94 -1.94
CA ALA A 17 7.24 1.65 -1.12
C ALA A 17 8.66 1.04 -1.22
N ALA A 18 8.76 -0.29 -1.30
CA ALA A 18 10.02 -0.98 -1.50
C ALA A 18 10.67 -0.63 -2.86
N ASN A 19 9.88 -0.58 -3.94
CA ASN A 19 10.37 -0.20 -5.26
C ASN A 19 10.62 1.31 -5.41
N ALA A 20 9.81 2.16 -4.77
CA ALA A 20 9.97 3.61 -4.78
C ALA A 20 11.39 4.05 -4.40
N THR A 21 11.98 3.39 -3.40
CA THR A 21 13.28 3.71 -2.82
C THR A 21 14.44 3.69 -3.85
N PRO A 22 14.76 2.56 -4.53
CA PRO A 22 15.81 2.53 -5.53
C PRO A 22 15.48 3.34 -6.81
N HIS A 23 14.21 3.59 -7.15
CA HIS A 23 13.87 4.50 -8.24
C HIS A 23 14.16 5.97 -7.88
N PHE A 24 13.66 6.44 -6.74
CA PHE A 24 13.87 7.80 -6.26
C PHE A 24 15.35 8.12 -6.05
N ILE A 25 16.10 7.21 -5.40
CA ILE A 25 17.55 7.38 -5.16
C ILE A 25 18.34 7.43 -6.48
N ARG A 26 18.07 6.52 -7.43
CA ARG A 26 18.77 6.52 -8.73
C ARG A 26 18.41 7.76 -9.57
N GLY A 27 17.19 8.27 -9.42
CA GLY A 27 16.77 9.58 -9.96
C GLY A 27 17.56 10.77 -9.41
N ILE A 28 17.56 11.00 -8.09
CA ILE A 28 18.27 12.17 -7.49
C ILE A 28 19.80 12.08 -7.68
N THR A 29 20.37 10.87 -7.68
CA THR A 29 21.81 10.65 -7.95
C THR A 29 22.19 10.70 -9.44
N LYS A 30 21.24 11.00 -10.33
CA LYS A 30 21.42 11.11 -11.79
C LYS A 30 21.94 9.83 -12.46
N LYS A 31 21.66 8.65 -11.89
CA LYS A 31 22.08 7.34 -12.43
C LYS A 31 20.95 6.70 -13.24
N ARG A 32 21.30 6.11 -14.39
CA ARG A 32 20.38 5.29 -15.21
C ARG A 32 19.95 4.04 -14.44
N PHE A 33 18.70 3.63 -14.62
CA PHE A 33 18.13 2.48 -13.96
C PHE A 33 16.83 2.03 -14.65
N PRO A 34 16.62 0.74 -14.99
CA PRO A 34 15.45 0.33 -15.76
C PRO A 34 14.10 0.62 -15.06
N THR A 35 13.13 1.16 -15.81
CA THR A 35 11.71 1.22 -15.48
C THR A 35 10.89 0.82 -16.73
N PRO A 36 9.58 0.47 -16.61
CA PRO A 36 8.70 0.25 -17.76
C PRO A 36 8.55 1.47 -18.69
N PHE A 37 8.94 2.67 -18.23
CA PHE A 37 8.79 3.95 -18.94
C PHE A 37 10.12 4.50 -19.46
N GLY A 38 11.20 3.70 -19.43
CA GLY A 38 12.57 4.06 -19.81
C GLY A 38 13.54 4.04 -18.64
N ASP A 39 14.83 4.32 -18.89
CA ASP A 39 15.91 4.15 -17.90
C ASP A 39 16.50 5.47 -17.36
N GLY A 40 16.04 6.61 -17.88
CA GLY A 40 16.59 7.93 -17.57
C GLY A 40 16.38 8.37 -16.11
N PRO A 41 17.24 9.23 -15.53
CA PRO A 41 17.11 9.64 -14.13
C PRO A 41 15.84 10.43 -13.81
N LEU A 42 15.36 11.28 -14.73
CA LEU A 42 14.10 12.03 -14.53
C LEU A 42 12.89 11.09 -14.43
N ILE A 43 12.84 10.07 -15.29
CA ILE A 43 11.80 9.02 -15.27
C ILE A 43 11.85 8.26 -13.95
N ASN A 44 13.05 7.90 -13.48
CA ASN A 44 13.25 7.24 -12.18
C ASN A 44 12.84 8.10 -10.98
N LEU A 45 13.14 9.40 -11.01
CA LEU A 45 12.72 10.34 -9.97
C LEU A 45 11.19 10.42 -9.87
N VAL A 46 10.52 10.63 -11.01
CA VAL A 46 9.05 10.73 -11.09
C VAL A 46 8.39 9.40 -10.70
N ALA A 47 8.90 8.26 -11.20
CA ALA A 47 8.39 6.94 -10.87
C ALA A 47 8.55 6.63 -9.36
N GLY A 48 9.72 6.91 -8.79
CA GLY A 48 9.98 6.72 -7.36
C GLY A 48 9.07 7.57 -6.48
N TRP A 49 8.92 8.86 -6.82
CA TRP A 49 7.99 9.75 -6.12
C TRP A 49 6.53 9.29 -6.23
N ALA A 50 6.06 8.94 -7.44
CA ALA A 50 4.70 8.47 -7.66
C ALA A 50 4.39 7.17 -6.90
N MET A 51 5.35 6.24 -6.82
CA MET A 51 5.22 5.02 -6.01
C MET A 51 5.15 5.31 -4.51
N TYR A 52 5.89 6.30 -3.98
CA TYR A 52 5.71 6.73 -2.59
C TYR A 52 4.32 7.33 -2.35
N VAL A 53 3.83 8.21 -3.23
CA VAL A 53 2.48 8.79 -3.13
C VAL A 53 1.42 7.69 -3.11
N ALA A 54 1.46 6.77 -4.08
CA ALA A 54 0.51 5.66 -4.18
C ALA A 54 0.60 4.70 -2.98
N ALA A 55 1.79 4.42 -2.45
CA ALA A 55 1.96 3.63 -1.23
C ALA A 55 1.36 4.33 0.00
N SER A 56 1.61 5.64 0.17
CA SER A 56 1.02 6.44 1.24
C SER A 56 -0.51 6.47 1.16
N THR A 57 -1.09 6.64 -0.04
CA THR A 57 -2.53 6.56 -0.26
C THR A 57 -3.08 5.16 0.06
N GLY A 58 -2.36 4.10 -0.30
CA GLY A 58 -2.75 2.70 0.01
C GLY A 58 -2.78 2.41 1.51
N VAL A 59 -1.76 2.85 2.26
CA VAL A 59 -1.73 2.75 3.73
C VAL A 59 -2.85 3.58 4.36
N LEU A 60 -3.08 4.80 3.89
CA LEU A 60 -4.16 5.65 4.40
C LEU A 60 -5.55 5.02 4.16
N ALA A 61 -5.80 4.50 2.96
CA ALA A 61 -7.06 3.81 2.64
C ALA A 61 -7.27 2.56 3.50
N MET A 62 -6.21 1.78 3.74
CA MET A 62 -6.23 0.62 4.64
C MET A 62 -6.50 1.00 6.12
N GLY A 63 -5.93 2.12 6.58
CA GLY A 63 -6.20 2.67 7.92
C GLY A 63 -7.63 3.18 8.06
N VAL A 64 -8.15 3.90 7.06
CA VAL A 64 -9.54 4.35 7.01
C VAL A 64 -10.50 3.15 6.96
N PHE A 65 -10.20 2.11 6.19
CA PHE A 65 -10.98 0.86 6.18
C PHE A 65 -11.07 0.22 7.57
N HIS A 66 -9.97 0.20 8.34
CA HIS A 66 -9.98 -0.28 9.74
C HIS A 66 -10.82 0.61 10.66
N ALA A 67 -10.70 1.93 10.53
CA ALA A 67 -11.44 2.89 11.35
C ALA A 67 -12.95 2.89 11.08
N THR A 68 -13.38 2.58 9.85
CA THR A 68 -14.78 2.67 9.41
C THR A 68 -15.53 1.33 9.41
N THR A 69 -14.86 0.21 9.13
CA THR A 69 -15.54 -1.06 8.79
C THR A 69 -15.63 -2.05 9.96
N GLY A 70 -14.97 -1.76 11.08
CA GLY A 70 -15.03 -2.56 12.31
C GLY A 70 -14.18 -3.83 12.25
N ALA A 71 -13.02 -3.81 12.92
CA ALA A 71 -12.05 -4.92 12.89
C ALA A 71 -12.52 -6.24 13.56
N PHE A 72 -13.70 -6.25 14.19
CA PHE A 72 -14.28 -7.44 14.82
C PHE A 72 -15.73 -7.63 14.38
N GLY A 73 -16.06 -8.88 14.01
CA GLY A 73 -17.39 -9.24 13.52
C GLY A 73 -18.49 -8.95 14.54
N LYS A 74 -19.64 -8.50 14.03
CA LYS A 74 -20.85 -8.22 14.82
C LYS A 74 -21.16 -9.44 15.70
N GLY A 75 -21.37 -9.19 17.00
CA GLY A 75 -21.24 -10.20 18.05
C GLY A 75 -22.11 -11.44 17.87
N ARG A 76 -21.69 -12.55 18.51
CA ARG A 76 -22.51 -13.77 18.61
C ARG A 76 -23.94 -13.41 19.05
N PRO A 77 -24.99 -14.03 18.48
CA PRO A 77 -26.33 -13.92 19.05
C PRO A 77 -26.29 -14.26 20.55
N PRO A 78 -27.05 -13.56 21.41
CA PRO A 78 -27.15 -13.95 22.80
C PRO A 78 -27.63 -15.41 22.86
N ALA A 79 -27.03 -16.20 23.75
CA ALA A 79 -27.50 -17.57 23.98
C ALA A 79 -28.98 -17.51 24.35
N GLN A 80 -29.81 -18.31 23.66
CA GLN A 80 -31.25 -18.32 23.88
C GLN A 80 -31.53 -18.89 25.27
N GLY A 81 -31.72 -17.99 26.25
CA GLY A 81 -32.01 -18.34 27.62
C GLY A 81 -33.29 -19.17 27.70
N GLY A 82 -33.19 -20.34 28.32
CA GLY A 82 -34.28 -21.30 28.34
C GLY A 82 -35.37 -20.98 29.36
N THR A 83 -36.61 -21.23 28.94
CA THR A 83 -37.74 -21.70 29.76
C THR A 83 -38.49 -22.73 28.93
#